data_AF-A0A1F0CF54-F1
#
_entry.id   AF-A0A1F0CF54-F1
#
_cell.length_a   1.000
_cell.length_b   1.000
_cell.length_c   1.000
_cell.angle_alpha   90.00
_cell.angle_beta   90.00
_cell.angle_gamma   90.00
#
_symmetry.space_group_name_H-M   'P 1'
#
loop_
_entity.id
_entity.type
_entity.pdbx_description
1 polymer ?
#
loop_
_entity_poly.entity_id
_entity_poly.type
_entity_poly.pdbx_seq_one_letter_code
_entity_poly.pdbx_strand_id
1 'polypeptide(L)'
;MVSYEKVRRSLRTATITIIVLNSLSLVFRLFTGISVQLAKTEINKGNTGNLPKEHIEAVLSATTPFMLFVTALIVLVNIAIVIFCIKNLRAIKRNQTVNYLPYYLGFAITVGLVILGFLTTKAPWAIAINIVFQAIFGLLYFHAYQKAQKLNERDLEETN
;
A
#
# COMPACT_ATOMS: atom_id res chain seq x y z
N MET A 1 -29.38 17.51 -3.58
CA MET A 1 -29.31 16.43 -2.56
C MET A 1 -28.22 15.44 -2.94
N VAL A 2 -27.27 15.17 -2.04
CA VAL A 2 -26.30 14.08 -2.23
C VAL A 2 -27.03 12.76 -2.00
N SER A 3 -27.02 11.86 -2.98
CA SER A 3 -27.58 10.52 -2.77
C SER A 3 -26.61 9.69 -1.95
N TYR A 4 -26.94 9.47 -0.67
CA TYR A 4 -26.10 8.69 0.26
C TYR A 4 -25.92 7.23 -0.19
N GLU A 5 -26.88 6.67 -0.91
CA GLU A 5 -26.71 5.35 -1.52
C GLU A 5 -25.61 5.35 -2.59
N LYS A 6 -25.48 6.45 -3.36
CA LYS A 6 -24.35 6.62 -4.29
C LYS A 6 -23.03 6.76 -3.53
N VAL A 7 -22.99 7.51 -2.42
CA VAL A 7 -21.79 7.64 -1.57
C VAL A 7 -21.38 6.29 -1.02
N ARG A 8 -22.34 5.51 -0.51
CA ARG A 8 -22.09 4.17 0.03
C ARG A 8 -21.59 3.19 -1.03
N ARG A 9 -22.25 3.15 -2.19
CA ARG A 9 -21.82 2.30 -3.30
C ARG A 9 -20.41 2.66 -3.76
N SER A 10 -20.11 3.96 -3.86
CA SER A 10 -18.77 4.48 -4.17
C SER A 10 -17.73 4.05 -3.12
N LEU A 11 -18.02 4.21 -1.83
CA LEU A 11 -17.13 3.79 -0.75
C LEU A 11 -16.90 2.27 -0.74
N ARG A 12 -17.95 1.49 -1.00
CA ARG A 12 -17.87 0.03 -1.12
C ARG A 12 -16.93 -0.37 -2.24
N THR A 13 -17.07 0.23 -3.43
CA THR A 13 -16.19 -0.03 -4.57
C THR A 13 -14.75 0.34 -4.23
N ALA A 14 -14.51 1.55 -3.70
CA ALA A 14 -13.16 1.99 -3.32
C ALA A 14 -12.52 1.06 -2.27
N THR A 15 -13.29 0.62 -1.28
CA THR A 15 -12.81 -0.31 -0.25
C THR A 15 -12.44 -1.67 -0.84
N ILE A 16 -13.22 -2.19 -1.80
CA ILE A 16 -12.89 -3.43 -2.51
C ILE A 16 -11.62 -3.24 -3.35
N THR A 17 -11.50 -2.13 -4.08
CA THR A 17 -10.29 -1.81 -4.86
C THR A 17 -9.05 -1.77 -3.96
N ILE A 18 -9.13 -1.12 -2.80
CA ILE A 18 -8.03 -1.07 -1.81
C ILE A 18 -7.66 -2.49 -1.36
N ILE A 19 -8.63 -3.36 -1.05
CA ILE A 19 -8.36 -4.75 -0.65
C ILE A 19 -7.62 -5.50 -1.75
N VAL A 20 -8.11 -5.41 -2.99
CA VAL A 20 -7.50 -6.12 -4.14
C VAL A 20 -6.08 -5.64 -4.37
N LEU A 21 -5.86 -4.33 -4.42
CA LEU A 21 -4.53 -3.77 -4.69
C LEU A 21 -3.53 -4.08 -3.57
N ASN A 22 -3.95 -4.00 -2.30
CA ASN A 22 -3.07 -4.35 -1.18
C ASN A 22 -2.75 -5.85 -1.15
N SER A 23 -3.73 -6.70 -1.43
CA SER A 23 -3.52 -8.16 -1.54
C SER A 23 -2.55 -8.49 -2.68
N LEU A 24 -2.70 -7.84 -3.83
CA LEU A 24 -1.81 -8.01 -4.96
C LEU A 24 -0.39 -7.51 -4.64
N SER A 25 -0.28 -6.35 -3.98
CA SER A 25 1.01 -5.82 -3.52
C SER A 25 1.72 -6.77 -2.55
N LEU A 26 0.98 -7.40 -1.64
CA LEU A 26 1.52 -8.41 -0.73
C LEU A 26 2.12 -9.60 -1.49
N VAL A 27 1.37 -10.14 -2.47
CA VAL A 27 1.85 -11.25 -3.29
C VAL A 27 3.13 -10.86 -4.02
N PHE A 28 3.15 -9.72 -4.72
CA PHE A 28 4.35 -9.26 -5.43
C PHE A 28 5.55 -9.05 -4.49
N ARG A 29 5.33 -8.46 -3.31
CA ARG A 29 6.41 -8.25 -2.33
C ARG A 29 7.00 -9.55 -1.81
N LEU A 30 6.18 -10.58 -1.58
CA LEU A 30 6.66 -11.89 -1.18
C LEU A 30 7.50 -12.54 -2.29
N PHE A 31 7.01 -12.50 -3.53
CA PHE A 31 7.77 -13.01 -4.68
C PHE A 31 9.10 -12.26 -4.86
N THR A 32 9.08 -10.92 -4.89
CA THR A 32 10.29 -10.12 -5.01
C THR A 32 11.26 -10.37 -3.86
N GLY A 33 10.75 -10.47 -2.62
CA GLY A 33 11.57 -10.77 -1.44
C GLY A 33 12.31 -12.10 -1.55
N ILE A 34 11.62 -13.17 -1.98
CA ILE A 34 12.24 -14.48 -2.21
C ILE A 34 13.27 -14.40 -3.34
N SER A 35 12.91 -13.83 -4.48
CA SER A 35 13.81 -13.71 -5.63
C SER A 35 15.10 -12.96 -5.30
N VAL A 36 15.00 -11.87 -4.53
CA VAL A 36 16.15 -11.07 -4.12
C VAL A 36 17.07 -11.85 -3.16
N GLN A 37 16.53 -12.69 -2.27
CA GLN A 37 17.34 -13.55 -1.39
C GLN A 37 18.03 -14.69 -2.14
N LEU A 38 17.35 -15.29 -3.11
CA LEU A 38 17.95 -16.30 -4.00
C LEU A 38 19.09 -15.67 -4.82
N ALA A 39 18.87 -14.49 -5.40
CA ALA A 39 19.88 -13.74 -6.13
C ALA A 39 21.09 -13.41 -5.24
N LYS A 40 20.87 -12.94 -4.00
CA LYS A 40 21.95 -12.70 -3.02
C LYS A 40 22.77 -13.96 -2.76
N THR A 41 22.10 -15.10 -2.61
CA THR A 41 22.76 -16.38 -2.32
C THR A 41 23.68 -16.79 -3.47
N GLU A 42 23.23 -16.67 -4.72
CA GLU A 42 24.06 -16.98 -5.89
C GLU A 42 25.20 -15.98 -6.09
N ILE A 43 24.96 -14.68 -5.88
CA ILE A 43 26.01 -13.65 -5.89
C ILE A 43 27.10 -13.98 -4.86
N ASN A 44 26.73 -14.36 -3.63
CA ASN A 44 27.69 -14.71 -2.58
C ASN A 44 28.50 -15.98 -2.90
N LYS A 45 27.96 -16.89 -3.73
CA LYS A 45 28.68 -18.07 -4.23
C LYS A 45 29.60 -17.76 -5.41
N GLY A 46 29.64 -16.51 -5.89
CA GLY A 46 30.38 -16.10 -7.08
C GLY A 46 29.63 -16.34 -8.39
N ASN A 47 28.40 -16.84 -8.35
CA ASN A 47 27.56 -17.10 -9.52
C ASN A 47 26.80 -15.83 -9.91
N THR A 48 27.52 -14.85 -10.45
CA THR A 48 26.91 -13.56 -10.85
C THR A 48 26.32 -13.58 -12.25
N GLY A 49 26.55 -14.64 -13.04
CA GLY A 49 25.92 -14.80 -14.37
C GLY A 49 26.21 -13.66 -15.35
N ASN A 50 27.36 -12.98 -15.21
CA ASN A 50 27.72 -11.75 -15.94
C ASN A 50 26.74 -10.57 -15.72
N LEU A 51 26.02 -10.56 -14.59
CA LEU A 51 25.19 -9.42 -14.22
C LEU A 51 26.06 -8.15 -14.10
N PRO A 52 25.61 -7.01 -14.69
CA PRO A 52 26.25 -5.73 -14.47
C PRO A 52 26.36 -5.40 -12.98
N LYS A 53 27.46 -4.73 -12.60
CA LYS A 53 27.75 -4.37 -11.19
C LYS A 53 26.59 -3.64 -10.52
N GLU A 54 25.90 -2.78 -11.27
CA GLU A 54 24.73 -2.02 -10.80
C GLU A 54 23.59 -2.94 -10.32
N HIS A 55 23.35 -4.07 -11.00
CA HIS A 55 22.33 -5.03 -10.58
C HIS A 55 22.75 -5.81 -9.33
N ILE A 56 24.04 -6.14 -9.21
CA ILE A 56 24.60 -6.80 -8.02
C ILE A 56 24.47 -5.87 -6.81
N GLU A 57 24.83 -4.60 -6.95
CA GLU A 57 24.69 -3.60 -5.89
C GLU A 57 23.22 -3.34 -5.52
N ALA A 58 22.31 -3.36 -6.48
CA ALA A 58 20.87 -3.24 -6.22
C ALA A 58 20.35 -4.41 -5.38
N VAL A 59 20.76 -5.65 -5.68
CA VAL A 59 20.39 -6.83 -4.90
C VAL A 59 20.97 -6.77 -3.48
N LEU A 60 22.25 -6.40 -3.35
CA LEU A 60 22.91 -6.32 -2.03
C LEU A 60 22.29 -5.21 -1.15
N SER A 61 22.04 -4.03 -1.71
CA SER A 61 21.42 -2.92 -0.99
C SER A 61 19.98 -3.24 -0.54
N ALA A 62 19.22 -3.96 -1.35
CA ALA A 62 17.87 -4.42 -1.02
C ALA A 62 17.83 -5.49 0.11
N THR A 63 18.96 -6.13 0.43
CA THR A 63 19.04 -7.18 1.46
C THR A 63 19.76 -6.75 2.74
N THR A 64 19.97 -5.45 2.90
CA THR A 64 20.48 -4.89 4.16
C THR A 64 19.47 -5.12 5.30
N PRO A 65 19.92 -5.28 6.56
CA PRO A 65 19.01 -5.51 7.69
C PRO A 65 17.91 -4.44 7.81
N PHE A 66 18.26 -3.18 7.54
CA PHE A 66 17.30 -2.08 7.53
C PHE A 66 16.24 -2.25 6.43
N MET A 67 16.62 -2.59 5.20
CA MET A 67 15.66 -2.79 4.10
C MET A 67 14.75 -3.99 4.35
N LEU A 68 15.26 -5.05 4.97
CA LEU A 68 14.44 -6.20 5.37
C LEU A 68 13.43 -5.83 6.45
N PHE A 69 13.85 -5.04 7.45
CA PHE A 69 12.94 -4.48 8.46
C PHE A 69 11.84 -3.61 7.84
N VAL A 70 12.22 -2.66 6.98
CA VAL A 70 11.26 -1.79 6.27
C VAL A 70 10.29 -2.61 5.43
N THR A 71 10.78 -3.63 4.71
CA THR A 71 9.94 -4.52 3.91
C THR A 71 8.93 -5.27 4.78
N ALA A 72 9.36 -5.84 5.91
CA ALA A 72 8.49 -6.52 6.85
C ALA A 72 7.43 -5.58 7.43
N LEU A 73 7.81 -4.35 7.80
CA LEU A 73 6.89 -3.32 8.29
C LEU A 73 5.81 -3.02 7.25
N ILE A 74 6.18 -2.80 5.99
CA ILE A 74 5.22 -2.52 4.92
C ILE A 74 4.26 -3.69 4.71
N VAL A 75 4.75 -4.92 4.76
CA VAL A 75 3.91 -6.13 4.68
C VAL A 75 2.88 -6.15 5.82
N LEU A 76 3.31 -5.90 7.06
CA LEU A 76 2.40 -5.88 8.21
C LEU A 76 1.33 -4.80 8.08
N VAL A 77 1.69 -3.60 7.63
CA VAL A 77 0.72 -2.51 7.47
C VAL A 77 -0.24 -2.80 6.32
N ASN A 78 0.20 -3.37 5.19
CA ASN A 78 -0.68 -3.81 4.11
C ASN A 78 -1.70 -4.86 4.61
N ILE A 79 -1.26 -5.82 5.43
CA ILE A 79 -2.17 -6.80 6.06
C ILE A 79 -3.19 -6.11 6.95
N ALA A 80 -2.74 -5.16 7.80
CA ALA A 80 -3.64 -4.39 8.65
C ALA A 80 -4.69 -3.62 7.84
N ILE A 81 -4.29 -2.94 6.76
CA ILE A 81 -5.19 -2.24 5.85
C ILE A 81 -6.25 -3.19 5.30
N VAL A 82 -5.85 -4.37 4.80
CA VAL A 82 -6.81 -5.36 4.27
C VAL A 82 -7.81 -5.78 5.34
N ILE A 83 -7.35 -6.12 6.55
CA ILE A 83 -8.22 -6.55 7.66
C ILE A 83 -9.22 -5.44 8.02
N PHE A 84 -8.76 -4.20 8.17
CA PHE A 84 -9.65 -3.08 8.49
C PHE A 84 -10.60 -2.74 7.34
N CYS A 85 -10.17 -2.83 6.08
CA CYS A 85 -11.04 -2.66 4.93
C CYS A 85 -12.12 -3.76 4.86
N ILE A 86 -11.81 -5.01 5.21
CA ILE A 86 -12.81 -6.09 5.30
C ILE A 86 -13.83 -5.78 6.41
N LYS A 87 -13.38 -5.29 7.56
CA LYS A 87 -14.27 -4.84 8.65
C LYS A 87 -15.18 -3.70 8.17
N ASN A 88 -14.61 -2.69 7.50
CA ASN A 88 -15.37 -1.58 6.92
C ASN A 88 -16.38 -2.05 5.89
N LEU A 89 -16.03 -3.03 5.04
CA LEU A 89 -16.96 -3.59 4.05
C LEU A 89 -18.17 -4.25 4.72
N ARG A 90 -17.98 -4.89 5.88
CA ARG A 90 -19.09 -5.43 6.69
C ARG A 90 -19.93 -4.32 7.32
N ALA A 91 -19.29 -3.29 7.88
CA ALA A 91 -19.99 -2.14 8.47
C ALA A 91 -20.84 -1.39 7.43
N ILE A 92 -20.30 -1.14 6.24
CA ILE A 92 -21.00 -0.53 5.11
C ILE A 92 -22.26 -1.30 4.73
N LYS A 93 -22.21 -2.64 4.71
CA LYS A 93 -23.38 -3.49 4.41
C LYS A 93 -24.43 -3.44 5.52
N ARG A 94 -24.03 -3.13 6.76
CA ARG A 94 -24.90 -3.11 7.95
C ARG A 94 -25.39 -1.71 8.31
N ASN A 95 -25.13 -0.68 7.50
CA ASN A 95 -25.41 0.72 7.86
C ASN A 95 -24.72 1.15 9.17
N GLN A 96 -23.47 0.74 9.36
CA GLN A 96 -22.70 1.07 10.56
C GLN A 96 -21.54 2.01 10.22
N THR A 97 -21.09 2.74 11.24
CA THR A 97 -19.94 3.63 11.15
C THR A 97 -18.69 2.89 10.67
N VAL A 98 -17.96 3.55 9.79
CA VAL A 98 -16.79 3.02 9.11
C VAL A 98 -15.52 3.52 9.80
N ASN A 99 -14.52 2.65 9.98
CA ASN A 99 -13.26 3.03 10.59
C ASN A 99 -12.35 3.76 9.58
N TYR A 100 -11.77 4.90 9.96
CA TYR A 100 -10.86 5.67 9.09
C TYR A 100 -9.42 5.16 9.06
N LEU A 101 -9.01 4.36 10.06
CA LEU A 101 -7.66 3.85 10.21
C LEU A 101 -7.03 3.24 8.94
N PRO A 102 -7.71 2.37 8.15
CA PRO A 102 -7.09 1.82 6.94
C PRO A 102 -6.71 2.89 5.91
N TYR A 103 -7.45 4.00 5.86
CA TYR A 103 -7.17 5.08 4.92
C TYR A 103 -5.99 5.94 5.37
N TYR A 104 -5.87 6.21 6.68
CA TYR A 104 -4.69 6.88 7.24
C TYR A 104 -3.42 6.05 7.11
N LEU A 105 -3.49 4.75 7.41
CA LEU A 105 -2.36 3.83 7.22
C LEU A 105 -1.94 3.75 5.75
N GLY A 106 -2.92 3.69 4.84
CA GLY A 106 -2.66 3.72 3.40
C GLY A 106 -1.94 4.98 2.96
N PHE A 107 -2.42 6.15 3.40
CA PHE A 107 -1.79 7.42 3.10
C PHE A 107 -0.36 7.52 3.67
N ALA A 108 -0.16 7.10 4.92
CA ALA A 108 1.14 7.10 5.57
C ALA A 108 2.15 6.21 4.84
N ILE A 109 1.74 5.00 4.39
CA ILE A 109 2.59 4.15 3.55
C ILE A 109 2.93 4.84 2.24
N THR A 110 1.96 5.43 1.55
CA THR A 110 2.24 6.06 0.24
C THR A 110 3.29 7.16 0.36
N VAL A 111 3.19 8.00 1.40
CA VAL A 111 4.18 9.04 1.67
C VAL A 111 5.53 8.43 2.06
N GLY A 112 5.53 7.43 2.95
CA GLY A 112 6.75 6.73 3.35
C GLY A 112 7.48 6.06 2.19
N LEU A 113 6.75 5.49 1.22
CA LEU A 113 7.33 4.88 0.02
C LEU A 113 7.93 5.90 -0.93
N VAL A 114 7.35 7.10 -1.04
CA VAL A 114 7.96 8.21 -1.79
C VAL A 114 9.28 8.62 -1.14
N ILE A 115 9.28 8.85 0.18
CA ILE A 115 10.49 9.22 0.92
C ILE A 115 11.57 8.15 0.77
N LEU A 116 11.21 6.88 0.95
CA LEU A 116 12.13 5.76 0.76
C LEU A 116 12.68 5.74 -0.68
N GLY A 117 11.84 5.97 -1.67
CA GLY A 117 12.24 6.08 -3.07
C GLY A 117 13.36 7.11 -3.30
N PHE A 118 13.24 8.29 -2.71
CA PHE A 118 14.29 9.33 -2.76
C PHE A 118 15.57 8.93 -2.05
N LEU A 119 15.50 8.17 -0.96
CA LEU A 119 16.66 7.75 -0.19
C LEU A 119 17.43 6.60 -0.84
N THR A 120 16.74 5.69 -1.53
CA THR A 120 17.33 4.43 -2.01
C THR A 120 17.55 4.39 -3.52
N THR A 121 16.88 5.24 -4.29
CA THR A 121 16.90 5.17 -5.75
C THR A 121 17.80 6.25 -6.33
N LYS A 122 18.80 5.86 -7.14
CA LYS A 122 19.71 6.81 -7.81
C LYS A 122 19.18 7.28 -9.16
N ALA A 123 18.29 6.52 -9.78
CA ALA A 123 17.74 6.79 -11.11
C ALA A 123 16.56 7.79 -11.05
N PRO A 124 16.67 9.00 -11.62
CA PRO A 124 15.62 10.02 -11.53
C PRO A 124 14.28 9.59 -12.15
N TRP A 125 14.32 8.85 -13.26
CA TRP A 125 13.13 8.35 -13.92
C TRP A 125 12.37 7.34 -13.05
N ALA A 126 13.07 6.51 -12.29
CA ALA A 126 12.47 5.53 -11.39
C ALA A 126 11.81 6.22 -10.17
N ILE A 127 12.40 7.31 -9.67
CA ILE A 127 11.79 8.16 -8.64
C ILE A 127 10.49 8.78 -9.17
N ALA A 128 10.51 9.35 -10.38
CA ALA A 128 9.32 9.96 -10.98
C ALA A 128 8.18 8.95 -11.13
N ILE A 129 8.48 7.74 -11.63
CA ILE A 129 7.51 6.65 -11.72
C ILE A 129 6.95 6.30 -10.33
N ASN A 130 7.81 6.15 -9.32
CA ASN A 130 7.39 5.86 -7.95
C ASN A 130 6.40 6.92 -7.45
N ILE A 131 6.70 8.21 -7.61
CA ILE A 131 5.83 9.31 -7.20
C ILE A 131 4.46 9.22 -7.87
N VAL A 132 4.41 9.01 -9.19
CA VAL A 132 3.14 8.90 -9.92
C VAL A 132 2.31 7.74 -9.38
N PHE A 133 2.92 6.57 -9.18
CA PHE A 133 2.22 5.43 -8.59
C PHE A 133 1.71 5.76 -7.18
N GLN A 134 2.56 6.30 -6.29
CA GLN A 134 2.15 6.62 -4.93
C GLN A 134 1.08 7.72 -4.89
N ALA A 135 1.09 8.68 -5.82
CA ALA A 135 0.04 9.70 -5.94
C ALA A 135 -1.31 9.08 -6.31
N ILE A 136 -1.35 8.13 -7.24
CA ILE A 136 -2.58 7.41 -7.62
C ILE A 136 -3.14 6.65 -6.39
N PHE A 137 -2.27 5.94 -5.66
CA PHE A 137 -2.68 5.26 -4.42
C PHE A 137 -3.14 6.24 -3.34
N GLY A 138 -2.43 7.35 -3.15
CA GLY A 138 -2.79 8.39 -2.19
C GLY A 138 -4.15 9.01 -2.49
N LEU A 139 -4.44 9.29 -3.77
CA LEU A 139 -5.75 9.78 -4.22
C LEU A 139 -6.86 8.76 -3.96
N LEU A 140 -6.60 7.47 -4.16
CA LEU A 140 -7.56 6.41 -3.83
C LEU A 140 -7.89 6.38 -2.33
N TYR A 141 -6.87 6.45 -1.47
CA TYR A 141 -7.08 6.50 -0.01
C TYR A 141 -7.80 7.77 0.43
N PHE A 142 -7.41 8.92 -0.11
CA PHE A 142 -8.06 10.20 0.18
C PHE A 142 -9.52 10.21 -0.27
N HIS A 143 -9.81 9.68 -1.47
CA HIS A 143 -11.17 9.54 -1.96
C HIS A 143 -12.01 8.64 -1.05
N ALA A 144 -11.48 7.48 -0.65
CA ALA A 144 -12.17 6.57 0.26
C ALA A 144 -12.42 7.22 1.63
N TYR A 145 -11.45 7.96 2.15
CA TYR A 145 -11.58 8.72 3.39
C TYR A 145 -12.72 9.76 3.31
N GLN A 146 -12.74 10.61 2.28
CA GLN A 146 -13.80 11.62 2.11
C GLN A 146 -15.19 11.01 2.04
N LYS A 147 -15.33 9.83 1.42
CA LYS A 147 -16.60 9.11 1.33
C LYS A 147 -16.99 8.47 2.66
N ALA A 148 -16.03 7.94 3.41
CA ALA A 148 -16.26 7.41 4.74
C ALA A 148 -16.67 8.51 5.73
N GLN A 149 -16.04 9.69 5.65
CA GLN A 149 -16.38 10.84 6.48
C GLN A 149 -17.85 11.25 6.28
N LYS A 150 -18.24 11.49 5.02
CA LYS A 150 -19.62 11.85 4.67
C LYS A 150 -20.67 10.82 5.09
N LEU A 151 -20.30 9.54 5.14
CA LEU A 151 -21.22 8.49 5.56
C LEU A 151 -21.40 8.49 7.08
N ASN A 152 -20.31 8.60 7.83
CA ASN A 152 -20.36 8.61 9.29
C ASN A 152 -21.00 9.88 9.86
N GLU A 153 -20.77 11.05 9.24
CA GLU A 153 -21.41 12.33 9.65
C GLU A 153 -22.93 12.23 9.58
N ARG A 154 -23.47 11.62 8.51
CA ARG A 154 -24.91 11.34 8.40
C ARG A 154 -25.38 10.35 9.47
N ASP A 155 -24.67 9.26 9.70
CA ASP A 155 -25.07 8.27 10.70
C ASP A 155 -25.15 8.90 12.11
N LEU A 156 -24.29 9.88 12.41
CA LEU A 156 -24.34 10.69 13.64
C LEU A 156 -25.52 11.66 13.67
N GLU A 157 -25.88 12.28 12.54
CA GLU A 157 -27.08 13.13 12.44
C GLU A 157 -28.39 12.34 12.58
N GLU A 158 -28.43 11.07 12.14
CA GLU A 158 -29.62 10.21 12.27
C GLU A 158 -29.76 9.56 13.66
N THR A 159 -28.72 9.60 14.49
CA THR A 159 -28.72 9.00 15.84
C THR A 159 -28.84 10.01 16.99
N ASN A 160 -28.81 11.32 16.71
CA ASN A 160 -29.11 12.40 17.66
C ASN A 160 -30.49 13.00 17.41
#